data_AF-A0A2P8FF08-F1
#
_entry.id   AF-A0A2P8FF08-F1
#
_cell.length_a   1.000
_cell.length_b   1.000
_cell.length_c   1.000
_cell.angle_alpha   90.00
_cell.angle_beta   90.00
_cell.angle_gamma   90.00
#
_symmetry.space_group_name_H-M   'P 1'
#
loop_
_entity.id
_entity.type
_entity.pdbx_description
1 polymer ?
#
loop_
_entity_poly.entity_id
_entity_poly.type
_entity_poly.pdbx_seq_one_letter_code
_entity_poly.pdbx_strand_id
1 'polypeptide(L)'
;MKPRKFLDYVIPLILLLVQLYTFYLINTTDYAVNNDGKFYIGIGAVIASMVVMRFNPRIGKLMTLGILVAGLFGWIVFSSTRKILSTNIFFGIEYRLELLSLGLLILFIVFNFRSLKRYLKWLLQRESEPQG
;
A
#
# COMPACT_ATOMS: atom_id res chain seq x y z
N MET A 1 -12.19 -20.36 6.70
CA MET A 1 -10.74 -20.01 6.61
C MET A 1 -10.21 -19.73 8.01
N LYS A 2 -8.99 -20.20 8.36
CA LYS A 2 -8.39 -19.86 9.68
C LYS A 2 -8.30 -18.33 9.83
N PRO A 3 -8.75 -17.71 10.94
CA PRO A 3 -8.88 -16.25 11.09
C PRO A 3 -7.56 -15.50 10.88
N ARG A 4 -6.42 -16.16 11.12
CA ARG A 4 -5.09 -15.60 10.85
C ARG A 4 -4.81 -15.28 9.38
N LYS A 5 -5.46 -15.97 8.42
CA LYS A 5 -5.28 -15.69 7.00
C LYS A 5 -6.01 -14.43 6.55
N PHE A 6 -7.05 -14.00 7.27
CA PHE A 6 -7.84 -12.83 6.91
C PHE A 6 -7.09 -11.52 7.19
N LEU A 7 -6.33 -11.47 8.31
CA LEU A 7 -5.52 -10.31 8.69
C LEU A 7 -4.48 -9.92 7.63
N ASP A 8 -4.01 -10.89 6.85
CA ASP A 8 -3.03 -10.65 5.78
C ASP A 8 -3.61 -9.79 4.64
N TYR A 9 -4.94 -9.86 4.41
CA TYR A 9 -5.63 -9.11 3.36
C TYR A 9 -6.11 -7.73 3.82
N VAL A 10 -6.10 -7.43 5.12
CA VAL A 10 -6.67 -6.18 5.65
C VAL A 10 -6.00 -4.95 5.03
N ILE A 11 -4.67 -4.94 4.96
CA ILE A 11 -3.91 -3.81 4.40
C ILE A 11 -4.14 -3.62 2.90
N PRO A 12 -3.95 -4.63 2.03
CA PRO A 12 -4.21 -4.46 0.60
C PRO A 12 -5.69 -4.19 0.31
N LEU A 13 -6.62 -4.70 1.13
CA LEU A 13 -8.05 -4.37 1.02
C LEU A 13 -8.32 -2.90 1.33
N ILE A 14 -7.72 -2.33 2.38
CA ILE A 14 -7.85 -0.90 2.69
C ILE A 14 -7.28 -0.06 1.53
N LEU A 15 -6.11 -0.43 1.00
CA LEU A 15 -5.52 0.25 -0.17
C LEU A 15 -6.47 0.22 -1.38
N LEU A 16 -7.07 -0.94 -1.66
CA LEU A 16 -8.02 -1.10 -2.75
C LEU A 16 -9.27 -0.25 -2.55
N LEU A 17 -9.82 -0.21 -1.32
CA LEU A 17 -10.99 0.61 -1.01
C LEU A 17 -10.72 2.10 -1.17
N VAL A 18 -9.55 2.58 -0.73
CA VAL A 18 -9.13 3.98 -0.92
C VAL A 18 -9.02 4.29 -2.41
N GLN A 19 -8.39 3.43 -3.19
CA GLN A 19 -8.26 3.61 -4.64
C GLN A 19 -9.62 3.57 -5.36
N LEU A 20 -10.52 2.67 -4.97
CA LEU A 20 -11.88 2.60 -5.54
C LEU A 20 -12.68 3.85 -5.21
N TYR A 21 -12.55 4.39 -4.00
CA TYR A 21 -13.19 5.64 -3.62
C TYR A 21 -12.63 6.82 -4.42
N THR A 22 -11.31 6.90 -4.61
CA THR A 22 -10.70 7.90 -5.47
C THR A 22 -11.17 7.74 -6.93
N PHE A 23 -11.26 6.51 -7.44
CA PHE A 23 -11.78 6.22 -8.79
C PHE A 23 -13.23 6.64 -8.97
N TYR A 24 -14.08 6.39 -7.96
CA TYR A 24 -15.46 6.86 -7.95
C TYR A 24 -15.53 8.39 -8.03
N LEU A 25 -14.71 9.09 -7.23
CA LEU A 25 -14.67 10.55 -7.26
C LEU A 25 -14.22 11.09 -8.62
N ILE A 26 -13.21 10.49 -9.25
CA ILE A 26 -12.77 10.91 -10.59
C ILE A 26 -13.89 10.79 -11.63
N ASN A 27 -14.71 9.73 -11.54
CA ASN A 27 -15.80 9.50 -12.48
C ASN A 27 -17.07 10.31 -12.20
N THR A 28 -17.26 10.79 -10.96
CA THR A 28 -18.49 11.49 -10.55
C THR A 28 -18.31 12.99 -10.36
N THR A 29 -17.07 13.45 -10.30
CA THR A 29 -16.70 14.85 -10.10
C THR A 29 -15.50 15.15 -10.99
N ASP A 30 -15.41 16.34 -11.60
CA ASP A 30 -14.30 16.78 -12.49
C ASP A 30 -12.95 16.95 -11.75
N TYR A 31 -12.58 15.96 -10.94
CA TYR A 31 -11.30 15.88 -10.26
C TYR A 31 -10.27 15.26 -11.20
N ALA A 32 -9.45 16.12 -11.77
CA ALA A 32 -8.26 15.69 -12.49
C ALA A 32 -7.25 15.08 -11.51
N VAL A 33 -6.90 13.81 -11.74
CA VAL A 33 -5.74 13.18 -11.12
C VAL A 33 -4.49 13.78 -11.75
N ASN A 34 -3.62 14.34 -10.92
CA ASN A 34 -2.43 15.04 -11.41
C ASN A 34 -1.33 14.07 -11.93
N ASN A 35 -1.62 12.76 -12.03
CA ASN A 35 -0.71 11.73 -12.53
C ASN A 35 -1.42 10.38 -12.79
N ASP A 36 -2.28 10.35 -13.82
CA ASP A 36 -3.18 9.22 -14.13
C ASP A 36 -2.44 7.88 -14.17
N GLY A 37 -1.30 7.84 -14.87
CA GLY A 37 -0.51 6.62 -15.02
C GLY A 37 -0.08 6.01 -13.68
N LYS A 38 0.38 6.82 -12.72
CA LYS A 38 0.83 6.33 -11.41
C LYS A 38 -0.31 5.81 -10.55
N PHE A 39 -1.50 6.38 -10.71
CA PHE A 39 -2.69 5.93 -9.99
C PHE A 39 -3.19 4.57 -10.51
N TYR A 40 -3.28 4.40 -11.83
CA TYR A 40 -3.64 3.12 -12.44
C TYR A 40 -2.61 2.02 -12.19
N ILE A 41 -1.31 2.36 -12.20
CA ILE A 41 -0.23 1.44 -11.80
C ILE A 41 -0.43 1.00 -10.34
N GLY A 42 -0.83 1.93 -9.46
CA GLY A 42 -1.16 1.61 -8.08
C GLY A 42 -2.30 0.61 -7.95
N ILE A 43 -3.38 0.79 -8.71
CA ILE A 43 -4.53 -0.14 -8.70
C ILE A 43 -4.07 -1.53 -9.15
N GLY A 44 -3.35 -1.60 -10.27
CA GLY A 44 -2.81 -2.85 -10.79
C GLY A 44 -1.90 -3.56 -9.78
N ALA A 45 -1.03 -2.81 -9.09
CA ALA A 45 -0.12 -3.36 -8.10
C ALA A 45 -0.86 -3.92 -6.88
N VAL A 46 -1.89 -3.23 -6.37
CA VAL A 46 -2.70 -3.70 -5.23
C VAL A 46 -3.51 -4.95 -5.60
N ILE A 47 -4.13 -4.98 -6.79
CA ILE A 47 -4.84 -6.18 -7.26
C ILE A 47 -3.86 -7.36 -7.41
N ALA A 48 -2.71 -7.12 -8.05
CA ALA A 48 -1.70 -8.15 -8.22
C ALA A 48 -1.18 -8.67 -6.87
N SER A 49 -1.01 -7.80 -5.86
CA SER A 49 -0.60 -8.24 -4.52
C SER A 49 -1.66 -9.14 -3.88
N MET A 50 -2.95 -8.82 -4.00
CA MET A 50 -4.05 -9.65 -3.50
C MET A 50 -4.11 -11.01 -4.21
N VAL A 51 -3.92 -11.03 -5.54
CA VAL A 51 -3.89 -12.27 -6.33
C VAL A 51 -2.69 -13.14 -5.91
N VAL A 52 -1.49 -12.56 -5.82
CA VAL A 52 -0.29 -13.27 -5.38
C VAL A 52 -0.46 -13.79 -3.95
N MET A 53 -1.11 -13.03 -3.07
CA MET A 53 -1.36 -13.43 -1.68
C MET A 53 -2.28 -14.67 -1.58
N ARG A 54 -3.15 -14.89 -2.58
CA ARG A 54 -4.00 -16.08 -2.69
C ARG A 54 -3.18 -17.35 -2.95
N PHE A 55 -2.15 -17.26 -3.80
CA PHE A 55 -1.29 -18.40 -4.15
C PHE A 55 -0.11 -18.56 -3.19
N ASN A 56 0.54 -17.47 -2.84
CA ASN A 56 1.68 -17.43 -1.92
C ASN A 56 1.59 -16.22 -0.97
N PRO A 57 1.09 -16.41 0.26
CA PRO A 57 0.89 -15.31 1.21
C PRO A 57 2.20 -14.66 1.65
N ARG A 58 3.35 -15.35 1.55
CA ARG A 58 4.66 -14.75 1.87
C ARG A 58 5.08 -13.72 0.81
N ILE A 59 4.95 -14.09 -0.46
CA ILE A 59 5.28 -13.20 -1.58
C ILE A 59 4.29 -12.04 -1.63
N GLY A 60 2.99 -12.30 -1.42
CA GLY A 60 1.98 -11.25 -1.37
C GLY A 60 2.28 -10.18 -0.31
N LYS A 61 2.81 -10.56 0.86
CA LYS A 61 3.22 -9.61 1.90
C LYS A 61 4.40 -8.74 1.47
N LEU A 62 5.40 -9.32 0.82
CA LEU A 62 6.54 -8.56 0.30
C LEU A 62 6.10 -7.58 -0.77
N MET A 63 5.19 -8.01 -1.63
CA MET A 63 4.63 -7.17 -2.68
C MET A 63 3.85 -5.99 -2.07
N THR A 64 2.99 -6.25 -1.07
CA THR A 64 2.28 -5.19 -0.33
C THR A 64 3.25 -4.24 0.37
N LEU A 65 4.33 -4.75 0.98
CA LEU A 65 5.37 -3.92 1.58
C LEU A 65 6.04 -3.04 0.51
N GLY A 66 6.45 -3.61 -0.62
CA GLY A 66 7.05 -2.87 -1.73
C GLY A 66 6.11 -1.81 -2.29
N ILE A 67 4.81 -2.09 -2.38
CA ILE A 67 3.78 -1.14 -2.81
C ILE A 67 3.68 0.03 -1.82
N LEU A 68 3.63 -0.24 -0.52
CA LEU A 68 3.60 0.80 0.51
C LEU A 68 4.85 1.68 0.50
N VAL A 69 6.04 1.07 0.33
CA VAL A 69 7.32 1.79 0.21
C VAL A 69 7.34 2.63 -1.07
N ALA A 70 6.92 2.07 -2.21
CA ALA A 70 6.80 2.81 -3.47
C ALA A 70 5.80 3.98 -3.36
N GLY A 71 4.76 3.83 -2.53
CA GLY A 71 3.84 4.90 -2.19
C GLY A 71 4.48 6.04 -1.40
N LEU A 72 5.36 5.72 -0.44
CA LEU A 72 6.11 6.74 0.31
C LEU A 72 7.05 7.57 -0.58
N PHE A 73 7.67 6.95 -1.58
CA PHE A 73 8.55 7.65 -2.53
C PHE A 73 7.78 8.33 -3.68
N GLY A 74 6.45 8.29 -3.69
CA GLY A 74 5.62 8.88 -4.76
C GLY A 74 5.77 8.18 -6.12
N TRP A 75 6.27 6.94 -6.14
CA TRP A 75 6.33 6.10 -7.34
C TRP A 75 4.96 5.52 -7.67
N ILE A 76 4.19 5.18 -6.63
CA ILE A 76 2.79 4.78 -6.73
C ILE A 76 1.94 5.84 -6.03
N VAL A 77 0.80 6.20 -6.62
CA VAL A 77 -0.15 7.14 -6.03
C VAL A 77 -1.43 6.40 -5.69
N PHE A 78 -1.78 6.33 -4.40
CA PHE A 78 -3.02 5.67 -3.95
C PHE A 78 -4.23 6.60 -3.96
N SER A 79 -4.00 7.91 -3.89
CA SER A 79 -5.02 8.94 -4.01
C SER A 79 -4.39 10.19 -4.62
N SER A 80 -4.95 10.65 -5.74
CA SER A 80 -4.47 11.86 -6.44
C SER A 80 -5.56 12.91 -6.48
N THR A 81 -5.96 13.37 -5.31
CA THR A 81 -6.95 14.44 -5.19
C THR A 81 -6.26 15.71 -4.73
N ARG A 82 -5.59 16.40 -5.66
CA ARG A 82 -5.12 17.78 -5.44
C ARG A 82 -6.27 18.80 -5.27
N LYS A 83 -7.53 18.39 -5.48
CA LYS A 83 -8.70 19.29 -5.50
C LYS A 83 -9.79 18.99 -4.46
N ILE A 84 -9.55 18.14 -3.44
CA ILE A 84 -10.60 17.87 -2.43
C ILE A 84 -10.77 18.99 -1.41
N LEU A 85 -9.78 19.87 -1.18
CA LEU A 85 -10.00 21.02 -0.31
C LEU A 85 -9.36 22.28 -0.89
N SER A 86 -10.18 23.09 -1.54
CA SER A 86 -9.93 24.53 -1.67
C SER A 86 -9.79 25.13 -0.26
N THR A 87 -8.55 25.17 0.24
CA THR A 87 -7.91 26.24 1.03
C THR A 87 -8.61 26.87 2.25
N ASN A 88 -9.80 26.47 2.70
CA ASN A 88 -10.52 27.26 3.73
C ASN A 88 -11.27 26.49 4.82
N ILE A 89 -11.01 25.21 5.06
CA ILE A 89 -11.61 24.51 6.21
C ILE A 89 -10.57 23.67 6.94
N PHE A 90 -10.08 24.24 8.05
CA PHE A 90 -9.47 23.61 9.23
C PHE A 90 -8.32 22.61 9.01
N PHE A 91 -7.09 23.06 9.31
CA PHE A 91 -5.90 22.23 9.59
C PHE A 91 -5.31 21.38 8.45
N GLY A 92 -4.71 22.04 7.45
CA GLY A 92 -3.48 21.53 6.79
C GLY A 92 -3.52 20.11 6.23
N ILE A 93 -4.56 19.77 5.47
CA ILE A 93 -4.85 18.40 5.02
C ILE A 93 -3.97 17.93 3.85
N GLU A 94 -3.21 18.82 3.20
CA GLU A 94 -2.35 18.45 2.06
C GLU A 94 -1.23 17.47 2.44
N TYR A 95 -0.82 17.44 3.72
CA TYR A 95 0.14 16.47 4.26
C TYR A 95 -0.48 15.10 4.63
N ARG A 96 -1.81 14.95 4.64
CA ARG A 96 -2.48 13.79 5.27
C ARG A 96 -2.44 12.47 4.47
N LEU A 97 -2.19 12.49 3.16
CA LEU A 97 -2.25 11.28 2.33
C LEU A 97 -0.91 10.54 2.19
N GLU A 98 0.23 11.24 2.23
CA GLU A 98 1.54 10.59 2.47
C GLU A 98 1.56 9.95 3.87
N LEU A 99 0.98 10.64 4.86
CA LEU A 99 0.70 10.12 6.19
C LEU A 99 -0.19 8.87 6.19
N LEU A 100 -1.06 8.69 5.19
CA LEU A 100 -1.89 7.48 5.05
C LEU A 100 -1.07 6.28 4.57
N SER A 101 -0.18 6.46 3.58
CA SER A 101 0.78 5.40 3.19
C SER A 101 1.72 5.06 4.34
N LEU A 102 2.20 6.07 5.07
CA LEU A 102 3.07 5.89 6.23
C LEU A 102 2.34 5.21 7.38
N GLY A 103 1.10 5.60 7.66
CA GLY A 103 0.24 4.97 8.67
C GLY A 103 -0.08 3.51 8.32
N LEU A 104 -0.41 3.22 7.07
CA LEU A 104 -0.63 1.86 6.59
C LEU A 104 0.66 1.02 6.61
N LEU A 105 1.82 1.62 6.35
CA LEU A 105 3.11 0.95 6.49
C LEU A 105 3.40 0.59 7.94
N ILE A 106 3.21 1.52 8.88
CA ILE A 106 3.38 1.25 10.32
C ILE A 106 2.41 0.15 10.74
N LEU A 107 1.14 0.25 10.35
CA LEU A 107 0.12 -0.74 10.67
C LEU A 107 0.46 -2.12 10.09
N PHE A 108 0.95 -2.15 8.84
CA PHE A 108 1.41 -3.37 8.18
C PHE A 108 2.57 -4.00 8.94
N ILE A 109 3.58 -3.21 9.35
CA ILE A 109 4.71 -3.67 10.14
C ILE A 109 4.24 -4.22 11.48
N VAL A 110 3.35 -3.54 12.20
CA VAL A 110 2.83 -3.98 13.50
C VAL A 110 2.08 -5.32 13.37
N PHE A 111 1.15 -5.43 12.43
CA PHE A 111 0.38 -6.66 12.23
C PHE A 111 1.22 -7.82 11.68
N ASN A 112 2.23 -7.52 10.86
CA ASN A 112 3.08 -8.53 10.23
C ASN A 112 4.45 -8.70 10.90
N PHE A 113 4.71 -8.09 12.06
CA PHE A 113 6.05 -8.03 12.68
C PHE A 113 6.66 -9.42 12.88
N ARG A 114 5.86 -10.40 13.35
CA ARG A 114 6.32 -11.79 13.55
C ARG A 114 6.66 -12.52 12.24
N SER A 115 6.01 -12.14 11.15
CA SER A 115 6.28 -12.69 9.82
C SER A 115 7.52 -12.01 9.22
N LEU A 116 7.60 -10.68 9.35
CA LEU A 116 8.71 -9.86 8.87
C LEU A 116 10.01 -10.23 9.58
N LYS A 117 9.99 -10.41 10.91
CA LYS A 117 11.17 -10.80 11.71
C LYS A 117 11.76 -12.14 11.26
N ARG A 118 10.92 -13.13 10.97
CA ARG A 118 11.37 -14.43 10.45
C ARG A 118 12.02 -14.29 9.07
N TYR A 119 11.51 -13.38 8.26
CA TYR A 119 12.04 -13.13 6.93
C TYR A 119 13.33 -12.32 6.96
N LEU A 120 13.41 -11.25 7.77
CA LEU A 120 14.64 -10.49 7.99
C LEU A 120 15.75 -11.41 8.49
N LYS A 121 15.42 -12.31 9.43
CA LYS A 121 16.37 -13.31 9.92
C LYS A 121 16.86 -14.22 8.80
N TRP A 122 15.96 -14.71 7.94
CA TRP A 122 16.34 -15.53 6.78
C TRP A 122 17.20 -14.76 5.76
N LEU A 123 16.87 -13.50 5.48
CA LEU A 123 17.60 -12.66 4.53
C LEU A 123 19.02 -12.36 5.04
N LEU A 124 19.15 -11.96 6.31
CA LEU A 124 20.43 -11.70 6.96
C LEU A 124 21.29 -12.97 7.08
N GLN A 125 20.68 -14.13 7.29
CA GLN A 125 21.41 -15.41 7.32
C GLN A 125 21.89 -15.86 5.94
N ARG A 126 21.24 -15.41 4.86
CA ARG A 126 21.61 -15.79 3.49
C ARG A 126 22.84 -15.03 2.98
N GLU A 127 23.12 -13.85 3.53
CA GLU A 127 24.36 -13.09 3.23
C GLU A 127 25.58 -13.62 4.00
N SER A 128 25.38 -14.40 5.07
CA SER A 128 26.46 -14.92 5.90
C SER A 128 27.07 -16.25 5.45
N GLU A 129 26.64 -16.82 4.32
CA GLU A 129 27.35 -17.95 3.71
C GLU A 129 28.42 -17.39 2.76
N PRO A 130 29.72 -17.40 3.16
CA PRO A 130 30.78 -17.14 2.19
C PRO A 130 30.67 -18.20 1.11
N GLN A 131 30.61 -17.74 -0.14
CA GLN A 131 30.74 -18.60 -1.31
C GLN A 131 32.15 -19.22 -1.26
N GLY A 132 32.22 -20.42 -0.68
CA GLY A 132 33.41 -21.27 -0.71
C GLY A 132 33.57 -21.93 -2.07
#